data_AF-A0A1Q6M821-F1
#
_entry.id   AF-A0A1Q6M821-F1
#
_cell.length_a   1.000
_cell.length_b   1.000
_cell.length_c   1.000
_cell.angle_alpha   90.00
_cell.angle_beta   90.00
_cell.angle_gamma   90.00
#
_symmetry.space_group_name_H-M   'P 1'
#
loop_
_entity.id
_entity.type
_entity.pdbx_description
1 polymer ?
#
loop_
_entity_poly.entity_id
_entity_poly.type
_entity_poly.pdbx_seq_one_letter_code
_entity_poly.pdbx_strand_id
1 'polypeptide(L)'
;MKKLEKFFPMINEEEKITVEKLINEHKIKIDNFHIHLEQNRYISAVFGNVDIKIKKVFKYNHFLESINDLSHKTKMSIEKCVEAYQNTDINDFNLMENKISKKENEAYYYMENALFREVILWDSLAQLYNLYYDMGIDVDKIYYKKVIEKLSLKNIKEIDFDQILKYLKEPYSINEKDIDKGIHECISHFRNQMTHRFSIAITAFSENTEESATLRAMPDLLYKIAKDYNIVQKYLVQIIEMILEEINQILQESSLFN
;
A
#
# COMPACT_ATOMS: atom_id res chain seq x y z
N MET A 1 28.46 23.19 -33.61
CA MET A 1 27.94 23.36 -32.24
C MET A 1 26.78 22.40 -32.05
N LYS A 2 26.94 21.29 -31.31
CA LYS A 2 25.79 20.54 -30.81
C LYS A 2 25.06 21.46 -29.83
N LYS A 3 23.77 21.74 -30.05
CA LYS A 3 22.94 22.36 -29.02
C LYS A 3 23.03 21.46 -27.79
N LEU A 4 23.44 22.01 -26.65
CA LEU A 4 23.23 21.34 -25.36
C LEU A 4 21.71 21.21 -25.23
N GLU A 5 21.20 19.99 -25.41
CA GLU A 5 19.82 19.70 -25.10
C GLU A 5 19.61 19.96 -23.61
N LYS A 6 18.60 20.78 -23.32
CA LYS A 6 18.28 21.19 -21.95
C LYS A 6 17.59 20.01 -21.28
N PHE A 7 18.14 19.57 -20.15
CA PHE A 7 17.56 18.50 -19.36
C PHE A 7 16.21 18.92 -18.77
N PHE A 8 15.19 18.08 -18.97
CA PHE A 8 13.87 18.25 -18.35
C PHE A 8 13.49 16.95 -17.65
N PRO A 9 13.36 16.94 -16.30
CA PRO A 9 13.06 15.72 -15.59
C PRO A 9 11.64 15.23 -15.89
N MET A 10 11.44 13.91 -15.90
CA MET A 10 10.11 13.31 -16.06
C MET A 10 9.17 13.60 -14.88
N ILE A 11 9.72 13.86 -13.70
CA ILE A 11 9.00 14.37 -12.52
C ILE A 11 9.69 15.65 -12.07
N ASN A 12 8.95 16.75 -12.03
CA ASN A 12 9.45 18.04 -11.57
C ASN A 12 9.41 18.16 -10.03
N GLU A 13 9.99 19.23 -9.48
CA GLU A 13 10.04 19.43 -8.02
C GLU A 13 8.66 19.60 -7.36
N GLU A 14 7.68 20.20 -8.04
CA GLU A 14 6.33 20.38 -7.49
C GLU A 14 5.59 19.03 -7.39
N GLU A 15 5.74 18.18 -8.42
CA GLU A 15 5.21 16.82 -8.43
C GLU A 15 5.85 15.95 -7.35
N LYS A 16 7.17 16.06 -7.17
CA LYS A 16 7.88 15.41 -6.06
C LYS A 16 7.34 15.84 -4.70
N ILE A 17 7.21 17.14 -4.45
CA ILE A 17 6.67 17.66 -3.17
C ILE A 17 5.26 17.12 -2.92
N THR A 18 4.45 17.02 -3.97
CA THR A 18 3.10 16.43 -3.90
C THR A 18 3.14 14.97 -3.49
N VAL A 19 3.98 14.15 -4.11
CA VAL A 19 4.17 12.74 -3.77
C VAL A 19 4.72 12.58 -2.35
N GLU A 20 5.74 13.36 -1.99
CA GLU A 20 6.35 13.36 -0.65
C GLU A 20 5.33 13.70 0.43
N LYS A 21 4.42 14.65 0.18
CA LYS A 21 3.33 14.98 1.11
C LYS A 21 2.41 13.78 1.31
N LEU A 22 1.95 13.15 0.23
CA LEU A 22 1.04 11.99 0.28
C LEU A 22 1.64 10.85 1.12
N ILE A 23 2.89 10.48 0.88
CA ILE A 23 3.52 9.34 1.58
C ILE A 23 3.93 9.64 3.03
N ASN A 24 3.84 10.89 3.47
CA ASN A 24 4.22 11.32 4.83
C ASN A 24 3.05 11.79 5.69
N GLU A 25 1.85 11.97 5.13
CA GLU A 25 0.69 12.49 5.85
C GLU A 25 0.20 11.54 6.96
N HIS A 26 0.12 10.25 6.66
CA HIS A 26 -0.24 9.21 7.63
C HIS A 26 0.98 8.34 7.92
N LYS A 27 1.34 8.22 9.20
CA LYS A 27 2.50 7.42 9.64
C LYS A 27 2.08 6.49 10.75
N ILE A 28 2.36 5.22 10.55
CA ILE A 28 2.25 4.21 11.58
C ILE A 28 3.30 4.49 12.64
N LYS A 29 2.87 4.77 13.88
CA LYS A 29 3.73 5.05 15.03
C LYS A 29 3.73 3.86 15.96
N ILE A 30 4.48 2.85 15.56
CA ILE A 30 4.64 1.63 16.31
C ILE A 30 6.13 1.47 16.58
N ASP A 31 6.50 1.52 17.86
CA ASP A 31 7.82 1.12 18.31
C ASP A 31 7.64 -0.07 19.25
N ASN A 32 8.22 -1.21 18.86
CA ASN A 32 8.42 -2.41 19.68
C ASN A 32 7.15 -2.94 20.38
N PHE A 33 6.36 -3.78 19.68
CA PHE A 33 5.15 -4.42 20.23
C PHE A 33 5.37 -5.54 21.24
N HIS A 34 6.62 -5.78 21.58
CA HIS A 34 6.97 -6.81 22.52
C HIS A 34 6.39 -6.49 23.90
N ILE A 35 5.72 -7.47 24.51
CA ILE A 35 5.31 -7.35 25.92
C ILE A 35 6.57 -7.38 26.75
N HIS A 36 6.98 -6.21 27.23
CA HIS A 36 8.19 -6.04 28.02
C HIS A 36 7.98 -6.54 29.45
N LEU A 37 8.98 -7.26 29.94
CA LEU A 37 9.15 -7.64 31.33
C LEU A 37 10.21 -6.73 31.96
N GLU A 38 10.38 -6.82 33.28
CA GLU A 38 11.50 -6.16 33.95
C GLU A 38 12.86 -6.55 33.34
N GLN A 39 13.82 -5.62 33.43
CA GLN A 39 15.23 -5.83 33.02
C GLN A 39 15.43 -6.03 31.51
N ASN A 40 14.73 -5.26 30.66
CA ASN A 40 14.90 -5.29 29.19
C ASN A 40 14.56 -6.65 28.54
N ARG A 41 13.83 -7.52 29.24
CA ARG A 41 13.34 -8.78 28.69
C ARG A 41 11.98 -8.56 28.05
N TYR A 42 11.60 -9.45 27.14
CA TYR A 42 10.26 -9.44 26.57
C TYR A 42 9.77 -10.85 26.27
N ILE A 43 8.45 -11.00 26.16
CA ILE A 43 7.82 -12.26 25.77
C ILE A 43 7.74 -12.29 24.25
N SER A 44 8.42 -13.25 23.63
CA SER A 44 8.42 -13.42 22.16
C SER A 44 7.25 -14.26 21.65
N ALA A 45 6.73 -15.17 22.48
CA ALA A 45 5.61 -16.04 22.12
C ALA A 45 4.90 -16.60 23.37
N VAL A 46 3.63 -16.96 23.20
CA VAL A 46 2.84 -17.69 24.20
C VAL A 46 2.23 -18.94 23.58
N PHE A 47 2.36 -20.08 24.26
CA PHE A 47 1.80 -21.36 23.83
C PHE A 47 1.05 -22.03 24.99
N GLY A 48 0.08 -22.88 24.67
CA GLY A 48 -0.68 -23.65 25.67
C GLY A 48 -1.93 -22.94 26.20
N ASN A 49 -2.31 -23.25 27.45
CA ASN A 49 -3.56 -22.79 28.04
C ASN A 49 -3.41 -21.39 28.69
N VAL A 50 -3.14 -20.40 27.84
CA VAL A 50 -3.07 -18.97 28.19
C VAL A 50 -4.41 -18.30 27.92
N ASP A 51 -4.72 -17.27 28.69
CA ASP A 51 -5.89 -16.40 28.51
C ASP A 51 -6.06 -15.97 27.04
N ILE A 52 -7.29 -16.02 26.55
CA ILE A 52 -7.63 -15.75 25.15
C ILE A 52 -7.35 -14.28 24.76
N LYS A 53 -7.53 -13.33 25.70
CA LYS A 53 -7.21 -11.91 25.50
C LYS A 53 -5.70 -11.75 25.32
N ILE A 54 -4.89 -12.41 26.13
CA ILE A 54 -3.43 -12.40 25.96
C ILE A 54 -3.02 -13.03 24.63
N LYS A 55 -3.61 -14.15 24.21
CA LYS A 55 -3.37 -14.73 22.88
C LYS A 55 -3.72 -13.75 21.75
N LYS A 56 -4.77 -12.93 21.92
CA LYS A 56 -5.16 -11.89 20.95
C LYS A 56 -4.06 -10.84 20.78
N VAL A 57 -3.44 -10.38 21.88
CA VAL A 57 -2.29 -9.44 21.84
C VAL A 57 -1.15 -9.99 20.97
N PHE A 58 -0.74 -11.24 21.18
CA PHE A 58 0.35 -11.83 20.37
C PHE A 58 -0.01 -12.02 18.89
N LYS A 59 -1.29 -12.27 18.57
CA LYS A 59 -1.73 -12.31 17.18
C LYS A 59 -1.56 -10.94 16.52
N TYR A 60 -1.92 -9.86 17.20
CA TYR A 60 -1.73 -8.50 16.68
C TYR A 60 -0.25 -8.19 16.42
N ASN A 61 0.63 -8.46 17.38
CA ASN A 61 2.05 -8.11 17.30
C ASN A 61 2.70 -8.53 15.96
N HIS A 62 2.50 -9.78 15.55
CA HIS A 62 3.09 -10.31 14.32
C HIS A 62 2.61 -9.57 13.05
N PHE A 63 1.31 -9.29 12.96
CA PHE A 63 0.76 -8.56 11.83
C PHE A 63 1.20 -7.11 11.82
N LEU A 64 1.27 -6.48 13.00
CA LEU A 64 1.64 -5.07 13.11
C LEU A 64 3.11 -4.82 12.76
N GLU A 65 4.03 -5.70 13.17
CA GLU A 65 5.43 -5.65 12.75
C GLU A 65 5.57 -5.82 11.22
N SER A 66 4.83 -6.77 10.65
CA SER A 66 4.83 -7.03 9.20
C SER A 66 4.30 -5.82 8.42
N ILE A 67 3.23 -5.18 8.91
CA ILE A 67 2.65 -3.97 8.31
C ILE A 67 3.62 -2.80 8.38
N ASN A 68 4.35 -2.62 9.48
CA ASN A 68 5.34 -1.56 9.61
C ASN A 68 6.47 -1.72 8.58
N ASP A 69 7.00 -2.94 8.44
CA ASP A 69 8.02 -3.27 7.43
C ASP A 69 7.51 -3.05 5.99
N LEU A 70 6.29 -3.53 5.68
CA LEU A 70 5.67 -3.34 4.37
C LEU A 70 5.42 -1.87 4.06
N SER A 71 4.88 -1.11 5.01
CA SER A 71 4.62 0.33 4.87
C SER A 71 5.93 1.08 4.59
N HIS A 72 6.98 0.81 5.37
CA HIS A 72 8.30 1.40 5.18
C HIS A 72 8.89 1.09 3.80
N LYS A 73 8.85 -0.17 3.36
CA LYS A 73 9.38 -0.60 2.05
C LYS A 73 8.57 -0.05 0.88
N THR A 74 7.25 0.09 1.03
CA THR A 74 6.39 0.70 0.01
C THR A 74 6.76 2.17 -0.18
N LYS A 75 6.85 2.90 0.94
CA LYS A 75 7.29 4.30 0.95
C LYS A 75 8.67 4.47 0.31
N MET A 76 9.66 3.66 0.72
CA MET A 76 11.00 3.70 0.15
C MET A 76 10.99 3.44 -1.36
N SER A 77 10.15 2.52 -1.84
CA SER A 77 10.00 2.26 -3.28
C SER A 77 9.43 3.48 -4.01
N ILE A 78 8.43 4.16 -3.44
CA ILE A 78 7.89 5.40 -4.02
C ILE A 78 8.97 6.49 -4.09
N GLU A 79 9.71 6.73 -3.00
CA GLU A 79 10.79 7.73 -2.94
C GLU A 79 11.88 7.47 -3.97
N LYS A 80 12.30 6.20 -4.12
CA LYS A 80 13.30 5.79 -5.11
C LYS A 80 12.80 5.87 -6.54
N CYS A 81 11.51 5.65 -6.78
CA CYS A 81 10.89 5.86 -8.08
C CYS A 81 10.91 7.36 -8.46
N VAL A 82 10.58 8.25 -7.52
CA VAL A 82 10.68 9.71 -7.73
C VAL A 82 12.12 10.09 -8.09
N GLU A 83 13.11 9.67 -7.28
CA GLU A 83 14.53 9.95 -7.52
C GLU A 83 14.98 9.50 -8.91
N ALA A 84 14.57 8.30 -9.35
CA ALA A 84 14.91 7.77 -10.66
C ALA A 84 14.29 8.60 -11.80
N TYR A 85 13.02 9.01 -11.69
CA TYR A 85 12.37 9.86 -12.70
C TYR A 85 12.89 11.30 -12.71
N GLN A 86 13.26 11.87 -11.57
CA GLN A 86 13.92 13.19 -11.52
C GLN A 86 15.26 13.19 -12.28
N ASN A 87 15.89 12.03 -12.39
CA ASN A 87 17.14 11.85 -13.12
C ASN A 87 16.95 11.41 -14.58
N THR A 88 15.71 11.16 -15.04
CA THR A 88 15.39 10.74 -16.40
C THR A 88 14.92 11.94 -17.22
N ASP A 89 15.53 12.16 -18.39
CA ASP A 89 15.14 13.25 -19.29
C ASP A 89 13.85 12.87 -20.02
N ILE A 90 12.86 13.75 -20.03
CA ILE A 90 11.62 13.54 -20.77
C ILE A 90 11.87 13.41 -22.28
N ASN A 91 12.96 13.99 -22.79
CA ASN A 91 13.34 13.87 -24.20
C ASN A 91 13.84 12.46 -24.56
N ASP A 92 14.31 11.70 -23.57
CA ASP A 92 14.74 10.31 -23.76
C ASP A 92 13.57 9.32 -23.65
N PHE A 93 12.38 9.80 -23.24
CA PHE A 93 11.21 8.96 -23.01
C PHE A 93 10.36 8.80 -24.28
N ASN A 94 10.12 7.56 -24.68
CA ASN A 94 9.28 7.21 -25.83
C ASN A 94 8.31 6.07 -25.49
N LEU A 95 7.03 6.39 -25.31
CA LEU A 95 5.95 5.45 -25.02
C LEU A 95 5.82 4.28 -25.99
N MET A 96 6.20 4.44 -27.25
CA MET A 96 6.00 3.43 -28.28
C MET A 96 7.17 2.45 -28.38
N GLU A 97 8.31 2.78 -27.76
CA GLU A 97 9.52 1.96 -27.80
C GLU A 97 9.73 1.21 -26.49
N ASN A 98 10.11 -0.07 -26.59
CA ASN A 98 10.50 -0.88 -25.43
C ASN A 98 11.97 -0.67 -25.01
N LYS A 99 12.71 0.17 -25.74
CA LYS A 99 14.06 0.56 -25.37
C LYS A 99 13.99 1.63 -24.30
N ILE A 100 14.21 1.23 -23.06
CA ILE A 100 14.22 2.14 -21.90
C ILE A 100 15.65 2.47 -21.46
N SER A 101 15.85 3.67 -20.93
CA SER A 101 17.13 4.05 -20.35
C SER A 101 17.39 3.29 -19.04
N LYS A 102 18.64 3.27 -18.54
CA LYS A 102 18.95 2.64 -17.25
C LYS A 102 18.14 3.27 -16.10
N LYS A 103 18.01 4.60 -16.10
CA LYS A 103 17.30 5.34 -15.05
C LYS A 103 15.79 5.13 -15.12
N GLU A 104 15.26 5.06 -16.33
CA GLU A 104 13.86 4.71 -16.57
C GLU A 104 13.56 3.27 -16.11
N ASN A 105 14.47 2.32 -16.37
CA ASN A 105 14.35 0.95 -15.86
C ASN A 105 14.40 0.89 -14.33
N GLU A 106 15.27 1.70 -13.69
CA GLU A 106 15.29 1.84 -12.24
C GLU A 106 13.95 2.41 -11.72
N ALA A 107 13.37 3.40 -12.40
CA ALA A 107 12.08 3.96 -12.03
C ALA A 107 10.97 2.91 -12.13
N TYR A 108 10.87 2.16 -13.24
CA TYR A 108 9.91 1.07 -13.38
C TYR A 108 10.10 -0.01 -12.31
N TYR A 109 11.33 -0.42 -12.03
CA TYR A 109 11.62 -1.39 -10.96
C TYR A 109 11.05 -0.95 -9.61
N TYR A 110 11.25 0.31 -9.22
CA TYR A 110 10.72 0.81 -7.96
C TYR A 110 9.20 1.02 -7.99
N MET A 111 8.64 1.43 -9.12
CA MET A 111 7.20 1.57 -9.31
C MET A 111 6.48 0.23 -9.18
N GLU A 112 6.96 -0.82 -9.85
CA GLU A 112 6.43 -2.18 -9.76
C GLU A 112 6.47 -2.69 -8.32
N ASN A 113 7.59 -2.45 -7.63
CA ASN A 113 7.76 -2.80 -6.23
C ASN A 113 6.76 -2.08 -5.30
N ALA A 114 6.47 -0.80 -5.57
CA ALA A 114 5.48 -0.05 -4.84
C ALA A 114 4.06 -0.57 -5.13
N LEU A 115 3.74 -0.79 -6.41
CA LEU A 115 2.44 -1.29 -6.87
C LEU A 115 2.05 -2.63 -6.23
N PHE A 116 2.97 -3.58 -6.16
CA PHE A 116 2.69 -4.88 -5.52
C PHE A 116 2.51 -4.77 -4.01
N ARG A 117 3.33 -3.96 -3.32
CA ARG A 117 3.25 -3.82 -1.87
C ARG A 117 2.02 -3.04 -1.43
N GLU A 118 1.56 -2.10 -2.23
CA GLU A 118 0.32 -1.35 -2.03
C GLU A 118 -0.88 -2.31 -1.86
N VAL A 119 -1.05 -3.27 -2.78
CA VAL A 119 -2.13 -4.26 -2.68
C VAL A 119 -2.00 -5.14 -1.43
N ILE A 120 -0.77 -5.50 -1.06
CA ILE A 120 -0.50 -6.27 0.18
C ILE A 120 -0.89 -5.45 1.42
N LEU A 121 -0.74 -4.13 1.42
CA LEU A 121 -1.18 -3.27 2.52
C LEU A 121 -2.71 -3.29 2.66
N TRP A 122 -3.47 -3.31 1.56
CA TRP A 122 -4.93 -3.47 1.61
C TRP A 122 -5.36 -4.83 2.19
N ASP A 123 -4.72 -5.91 1.78
CA ASP A 123 -4.97 -7.24 2.38
C ASP A 123 -4.56 -7.27 3.86
N SER A 124 -3.48 -6.60 4.23
CA SER A 124 -3.06 -6.47 5.62
C SER A 124 -4.04 -5.67 6.48
N LEU A 125 -4.61 -4.59 5.92
CA LEU A 125 -5.69 -3.84 6.56
C LEU A 125 -6.91 -4.75 6.82
N ALA A 126 -7.30 -5.53 5.82
CA ALA A 126 -8.38 -6.49 5.95
C ALA A 126 -8.10 -7.61 6.97
N GLN A 127 -6.84 -8.03 7.08
CA GLN A 127 -6.38 -8.97 8.10
C GLN A 127 -6.50 -8.39 9.51
N LEU A 128 -6.16 -7.11 9.71
CA LEU A 128 -6.40 -6.43 10.98
C LEU A 128 -7.90 -6.32 11.29
N TYR A 129 -8.73 -5.97 10.33
CA TYR A 129 -10.18 -5.94 10.54
C TYR A 129 -10.77 -7.31 10.88
N ASN A 130 -10.32 -8.37 10.19
CA ASN A 130 -10.74 -9.74 10.47
C ASN A 130 -10.42 -10.14 11.92
N LEU A 131 -9.25 -9.75 12.43
CA LEU A 131 -8.82 -10.01 13.81
C LEU A 131 -9.56 -9.13 14.82
N TYR A 132 -9.65 -7.83 14.56
CA TYR A 132 -10.23 -6.87 15.50
C TYR A 132 -11.73 -7.11 15.71
N TYR A 133 -12.48 -7.33 14.63
CA TYR A 133 -13.92 -7.59 14.65
C TYR A 133 -14.28 -9.08 14.74
N ASP A 134 -13.30 -9.95 15.06
CA ASP A 134 -13.46 -11.39 15.24
C ASP A 134 -14.31 -12.04 14.13
N MET A 135 -14.04 -11.71 12.87
CA MET A 135 -14.89 -12.13 11.74
C MET A 135 -14.75 -13.63 11.41
N GLY A 136 -13.73 -14.30 11.93
CA GLY A 136 -13.51 -15.74 11.77
C GLY A 136 -13.15 -16.16 10.34
N ILE A 137 -12.68 -15.23 9.51
CA ILE A 137 -12.22 -15.55 8.15
C ILE A 137 -10.84 -16.17 8.25
N ASP A 138 -10.66 -17.28 7.54
CA ASP A 138 -9.38 -17.96 7.36
C ASP A 138 -8.35 -16.99 6.74
N VAL A 139 -7.14 -16.93 7.32
CA VAL A 139 -6.08 -15.98 6.94
C VAL A 139 -5.69 -16.13 5.47
N ASP A 140 -5.73 -17.35 4.94
CA ASP A 140 -5.39 -17.65 3.54
C ASP A 140 -6.52 -17.28 2.56
N LYS A 141 -7.68 -16.83 3.06
CA LYS A 141 -8.89 -16.52 2.28
C LYS A 141 -9.33 -15.07 2.46
N ILE A 142 -8.46 -14.22 2.99
CA ILE A 142 -8.72 -12.80 3.12
C ILE A 142 -8.59 -12.15 1.74
N TYR A 143 -9.65 -11.43 1.37
CA TYR A 143 -9.67 -10.56 0.21
C TYR A 143 -10.23 -9.22 0.68
N TYR A 144 -9.42 -8.16 0.64
CA TYR A 144 -9.79 -6.89 1.26
C TYR A 144 -11.16 -6.35 0.80
N LYS A 145 -11.47 -6.40 -0.51
CA LYS A 145 -12.78 -5.95 -1.03
C LYS A 145 -13.94 -6.68 -0.35
N LYS A 146 -13.85 -8.01 -0.17
CA LYS A 146 -14.92 -8.82 0.47
C LYS A 146 -15.04 -8.54 1.97
N VAL A 147 -13.92 -8.31 2.64
CA VAL A 147 -13.92 -7.97 4.07
C VAL A 147 -14.60 -6.63 4.29
N ILE A 148 -14.23 -5.62 3.51
CA ILE A 148 -14.79 -4.28 3.58
C ILE A 148 -16.28 -4.27 3.23
N GLU A 149 -16.70 -5.01 2.20
CA GLU A 149 -18.13 -5.19 1.88
C GLU A 149 -18.92 -5.81 3.04
N LYS A 150 -18.37 -6.83 3.71
CA LYS A 150 -19.03 -7.42 4.87
C LYS A 150 -19.13 -6.45 6.04
N LEU A 151 -18.11 -5.62 6.24
CA LEU A 151 -18.06 -4.64 7.34
C LEU A 151 -18.94 -3.42 7.06
N SER A 152 -19.09 -2.99 5.81
CA SER A 152 -20.00 -1.90 5.42
C SER A 152 -21.46 -2.25 5.67
N LEU A 153 -21.81 -3.54 5.61
CA LEU A 153 -23.15 -4.03 5.98
C LEU A 153 -23.37 -4.09 7.49
N LYS A 154 -22.31 -3.97 8.30
CA LYS A 154 -22.40 -3.88 9.76
C LYS A 154 -22.48 -2.40 10.13
N ASN A 155 -23.36 -2.05 11.07
CA ASN A 155 -23.53 -0.68 11.57
C ASN A 155 -22.39 -0.26 12.54
N ILE A 156 -21.14 -0.38 12.08
CA ILE A 156 -19.91 0.00 12.81
C ILE A 156 -19.71 1.51 12.62
N LYS A 157 -19.43 2.25 13.69
CA LYS A 157 -19.35 3.72 13.65
C LYS A 157 -17.93 4.26 13.74
N GLU A 158 -17.01 3.43 14.22
CA GLU A 158 -15.62 3.77 14.46
C GLU A 158 -14.86 3.97 13.15
N ILE A 159 -15.28 3.27 12.08
CA ILE A 159 -14.67 3.31 10.74
C ILE A 159 -15.76 3.43 9.69
N ASP A 160 -15.61 4.39 8.77
CA ASP A 160 -16.53 4.59 7.64
C ASP A 160 -16.22 3.61 6.50
N PHE A 161 -16.73 2.38 6.63
CA PHE A 161 -16.56 1.33 5.62
C PHE A 161 -17.30 1.63 4.32
N ASP A 162 -18.37 2.43 4.33
CA ASP A 162 -19.08 2.84 3.13
C ASP A 162 -18.20 3.77 2.28
N GLN A 163 -17.46 4.69 2.91
CA GLN A 163 -16.47 5.52 2.23
C GLN A 163 -15.34 4.69 1.64
N ILE A 164 -14.80 3.71 2.38
CA ILE A 164 -13.76 2.81 1.86
C ILE A 164 -14.31 2.05 0.66
N LEU A 165 -15.49 1.46 0.78
CA LEU A 165 -16.08 0.67 -0.28
C LEU A 165 -16.36 1.50 -1.54
N LYS A 166 -16.83 2.74 -1.37
CA LYS A 166 -17.02 3.70 -2.46
C LYS A 166 -15.71 3.98 -3.18
N TYR A 167 -14.62 4.20 -2.45
CA TYR A 167 -13.29 4.42 -3.02
C TYR A 167 -12.81 3.20 -3.81
N LEU A 168 -12.90 1.99 -3.23
CA LEU A 168 -12.46 0.75 -3.86
C LEU A 168 -13.27 0.34 -5.11
N LYS A 169 -14.50 0.85 -5.24
CA LYS A 169 -15.41 0.58 -6.36
C LYS A 169 -15.48 1.73 -7.37
N GLU A 170 -14.74 2.81 -7.13
CA GLU A 170 -14.76 3.94 -8.05
C GLU A 170 -14.16 3.52 -9.40
N PRO A 171 -14.90 3.64 -10.52
CA PRO A 171 -14.47 3.10 -11.79
C PRO A 171 -13.30 3.90 -12.36
N TYR A 172 -12.32 3.18 -12.91
CA TYR A 172 -11.22 3.74 -13.69
C TYR A 172 -11.58 3.79 -15.18
N SER A 173 -11.16 4.87 -15.85
CA SER A 173 -11.21 5.02 -17.30
C SER A 173 -9.94 5.69 -17.78
N ILE A 174 -9.35 5.18 -18.86
CA ILE A 174 -8.13 5.76 -19.46
C ILE A 174 -8.37 7.18 -20.01
N ASN A 175 -9.62 7.52 -20.30
CA ASN A 175 -10.05 8.83 -20.80
C ASN A 175 -10.49 9.79 -19.69
N GLU A 176 -10.33 9.39 -18.42
CA GLU A 176 -10.71 10.22 -17.29
C GLU A 176 -9.78 11.44 -17.18
N LYS A 177 -10.39 12.63 -17.05
CA LYS A 177 -9.65 13.90 -16.94
C LYS A 177 -9.30 14.23 -15.50
N ASP A 178 -10.09 13.71 -14.56
CA ASP A 178 -9.81 13.85 -13.15
C ASP A 178 -8.78 12.80 -12.71
N ILE A 179 -7.54 13.24 -12.46
CA ILE A 179 -6.44 12.36 -12.03
C ILE A 179 -6.76 11.65 -10.70
N ASP A 180 -7.70 12.19 -9.93
CA ASP A 180 -8.07 11.69 -8.61
C ASP A 180 -9.18 10.65 -8.62
N LYS A 181 -9.76 10.36 -9.78
CA LYS A 181 -10.86 9.42 -9.92
C LYS A 181 -10.40 8.03 -10.33
N GLY A 182 -11.00 7.01 -9.70
CA GLY A 182 -10.78 5.60 -10.00
C GLY A 182 -9.37 5.13 -9.69
N ILE A 183 -8.69 5.74 -8.71
CA ILE A 183 -7.29 5.46 -8.37
C ILE A 183 -7.09 3.98 -8.07
N HIS A 184 -7.84 3.43 -7.13
CA HIS A 184 -7.65 2.05 -6.70
C HIS A 184 -7.93 1.03 -7.82
N GLU A 185 -8.92 1.31 -8.67
CA GLU A 185 -9.22 0.44 -9.81
C GLU A 185 -8.12 0.53 -10.89
N CYS A 186 -7.50 1.70 -11.08
CA CYS A 186 -6.32 1.87 -11.91
C CYS A 186 -5.13 1.04 -11.39
N ILE A 187 -4.84 1.12 -10.09
CA ILE A 187 -3.80 0.33 -9.42
C ILE A 187 -4.07 -1.17 -9.58
N SER A 188 -5.32 -1.59 -9.32
CA SER A 188 -5.76 -2.98 -9.49
C SER A 188 -5.58 -3.47 -10.92
N HIS A 189 -5.91 -2.64 -11.91
CA HIS A 189 -5.74 -2.95 -13.33
C HIS A 189 -4.26 -3.20 -13.68
N PHE A 190 -3.36 -2.27 -13.35
CA PHE A 190 -1.93 -2.43 -13.63
C PHE A 190 -1.31 -3.62 -12.90
N ARG A 191 -1.69 -3.86 -11.63
CA ARG A 191 -1.21 -5.03 -10.88
C ARG A 191 -1.68 -6.33 -11.52
N ASN A 192 -2.94 -6.41 -11.94
CA ASN A 192 -3.49 -7.59 -12.60
C ASN A 192 -2.82 -7.84 -13.96
N GLN A 193 -2.55 -6.78 -14.72
CA GLN A 193 -1.77 -6.86 -15.96
C GLN A 193 -0.39 -7.47 -15.71
N MET A 194 0.34 -7.00 -14.69
CA MET A 194 1.64 -7.55 -14.33
C MET A 194 1.58 -9.02 -13.89
N THR A 195 0.52 -9.39 -13.18
CA THR A 195 0.36 -10.76 -12.65
C THR A 195 0.03 -11.76 -13.76
N HIS A 196 -0.71 -11.34 -14.79
CA HIS A 196 -1.27 -12.26 -15.78
C HIS A 196 -0.70 -12.12 -17.20
N ARG A 197 -0.03 -11.00 -17.52
CA ARG A 197 0.33 -10.66 -18.90
C ARG A 197 1.80 -10.22 -19.02
N PHE A 198 2.12 -8.97 -18.67
CA PHE A 198 3.45 -8.38 -18.91
C PHE A 198 3.72 -7.18 -17.98
N SER A 199 5.01 -6.83 -17.84
CA SER A 199 5.49 -5.69 -17.07
C SER A 199 4.88 -4.36 -17.54
N ILE A 200 4.70 -3.42 -16.60
CA ILE A 200 4.25 -2.05 -16.90
C ILE A 200 5.30 -1.23 -17.65
N ALA A 201 6.53 -1.73 -17.80
CA ALA A 201 7.59 -1.09 -18.58
C ALA A 201 7.51 -1.40 -20.08
N ILE A 202 6.57 -2.26 -20.50
CA ILE A 202 6.49 -2.78 -21.87
C ILE A 202 5.25 -2.23 -22.57
N THR A 203 5.49 -1.65 -23.75
CA THR A 203 4.46 -1.42 -24.76
C THR A 203 4.31 -2.66 -25.63
N ALA A 204 3.08 -3.15 -25.75
CA ALA A 204 2.75 -4.38 -26.44
C ALA A 204 1.53 -4.19 -27.36
N PHE A 205 1.62 -4.75 -28.57
CA PHE A 205 0.51 -4.88 -29.52
C PHE A 205 0.30 -6.36 -29.77
N SER A 206 -0.69 -6.96 -29.11
CA SER A 206 -0.89 -8.41 -29.10
C SER A 206 -2.30 -8.76 -28.64
N GLU A 207 -2.84 -9.88 -29.10
CA GLU A 207 -4.09 -10.47 -28.57
C GLU A 207 -4.00 -10.80 -27.07
N ASN A 208 -2.79 -10.86 -26.51
CA ASN A 208 -2.57 -11.04 -25.07
C ASN A 208 -2.78 -9.74 -24.26
N THR A 209 -2.95 -8.58 -24.90
CA THR A 209 -3.19 -7.30 -24.21
C THR A 209 -4.69 -7.00 -24.11
N GLU A 210 -5.07 -6.06 -23.23
CA GLU A 210 -6.43 -5.52 -23.30
C GLU A 210 -6.55 -4.71 -24.60
N GLU A 211 -7.68 -4.83 -25.28
CA GLU A 211 -7.97 -4.07 -26.51
C GLU A 211 -6.92 -4.18 -27.64
N SER A 212 -6.13 -5.26 -27.67
CA SER A 212 -5.05 -5.52 -28.66
C SER A 212 -3.87 -4.53 -28.65
N ALA A 213 -3.85 -3.54 -27.74
CA ALA A 213 -2.70 -2.71 -27.47
C ALA A 213 -2.61 -2.31 -25.99
N THR A 214 -1.39 -2.22 -25.45
CA THR A 214 -1.12 -1.59 -24.15
C THR A 214 0.17 -0.81 -24.23
N LEU A 215 0.17 0.41 -23.72
CA LEU A 215 1.36 1.24 -23.59
C LEU A 215 2.00 1.01 -22.22
N ARG A 216 3.32 1.19 -22.15
CA ARG A 216 4.03 1.26 -20.88
C ARG A 216 3.48 2.38 -19.99
N ALA A 217 3.53 2.18 -18.68
CA ALA A 217 2.98 3.11 -17.71
C ALA A 217 3.69 4.46 -17.75
N MET A 218 2.90 5.51 -17.56
CA MET A 218 3.35 6.88 -17.45
C MET A 218 3.70 7.23 -15.98
N PRO A 219 4.52 8.27 -15.73
CA PRO A 219 4.89 8.66 -14.37
C PRO A 219 3.72 9.06 -13.46
N ASP A 220 2.56 9.42 -14.03
CA ASP A 220 1.35 9.72 -13.27
C ASP A 220 0.82 8.51 -12.48
N LEU A 221 1.15 7.28 -12.91
CA LEU A 221 0.87 6.07 -12.14
C LEU A 221 1.56 6.13 -10.76
N LEU A 222 2.74 6.74 -10.64
CA LEU A 222 3.41 6.91 -9.35
C LEU A 222 2.61 7.79 -8.39
N TYR A 223 1.99 8.87 -8.89
CA TYR A 223 1.10 9.71 -8.09
C TYR A 223 -0.11 8.91 -7.60
N LYS A 224 -0.73 8.11 -8.48
CA LYS A 224 -1.86 7.24 -8.11
C LYS A 224 -1.46 6.20 -7.06
N ILE A 225 -0.29 5.58 -7.19
CA ILE A 225 0.26 4.64 -6.18
C ILE A 225 0.47 5.36 -4.84
N ALA A 226 1.08 6.55 -4.85
CA ALA A 226 1.31 7.31 -3.63
C ALA A 226 0.00 7.72 -2.93
N LYS A 227 -1.05 8.01 -3.71
CA LYS A 227 -2.37 8.35 -3.20
C LYS A 227 -3.13 7.13 -2.66
N ASP A 228 -3.09 5.99 -3.34
CA ASP A 228 -3.69 4.74 -2.81
C ASP A 228 -2.96 4.30 -1.52
N TYR A 229 -1.62 4.37 -1.52
CA TYR A 229 -0.79 4.19 -0.32
C TYR A 229 -1.23 5.11 0.83
N ASN A 230 -1.39 6.42 0.58
CA ASN A 230 -1.84 7.37 1.59
C ASN A 230 -3.21 6.97 2.19
N ILE A 231 -4.14 6.54 1.33
CA ILE A 231 -5.48 6.15 1.74
C ILE A 231 -5.46 4.87 2.59
N VAL A 232 -4.73 3.82 2.17
CA VAL A 232 -4.61 2.62 3.00
C VAL A 232 -3.86 2.90 4.31
N GLN A 233 -2.84 3.77 4.30
CA GLN A 233 -2.14 4.19 5.53
C GLN A 233 -3.07 4.90 6.51
N LYS A 234 -3.98 5.77 6.04
CA LYS A 234 -4.99 6.42 6.89
C LYS A 234 -5.78 5.38 7.70
N TYR A 235 -6.30 4.37 7.01
CA TYR A 235 -7.13 3.34 7.65
C TYR A 235 -6.32 2.35 8.49
N LEU A 236 -5.07 2.07 8.10
CA LEU A 236 -4.12 1.31 8.93
C LEU A 236 -3.84 2.04 10.23
N VAL A 237 -3.50 3.33 10.20
CA VAL A 237 -3.28 4.13 11.41
C VAL A 237 -4.51 4.07 12.33
N GLN A 238 -5.70 4.28 11.77
CA GLN A 238 -6.94 4.25 12.54
C GLN A 238 -7.19 2.91 13.26
N ILE A 239 -7.09 1.77 12.55
CA ILE A 239 -7.33 0.46 13.18
C ILE A 239 -6.21 0.09 14.17
N ILE A 240 -4.98 0.54 13.92
CA ILE A 240 -3.83 0.30 14.80
C ILE A 240 -4.00 1.06 16.11
N GLU A 241 -4.47 2.30 16.07
CA GLU A 241 -4.78 3.08 17.28
C GLU A 241 -5.85 2.37 18.12
N MET A 242 -6.91 1.86 17.49
CA MET A 242 -7.95 1.08 18.18
C MET A 242 -7.40 -0.22 18.81
N ILE A 243 -6.53 -0.94 18.08
CA ILE A 243 -5.86 -2.14 18.60
C ILE A 243 -4.96 -1.80 19.79
N LEU A 244 -4.22 -0.70 19.72
CA LEU A 244 -3.35 -0.25 20.81
C LEU A 244 -4.15 0.07 22.08
N GLU A 245 -5.30 0.73 21.94
CA GLU A 245 -6.22 0.99 23.04
C GLU A 245 -6.74 -0.32 23.67
N GLU A 246 -7.18 -1.29 22.85
CA GLU A 246 -7.63 -2.60 23.31
C GLU A 246 -6.52 -3.35 24.05
N ILE A 247 -5.30 -3.38 23.51
CA ILE A 247 -4.14 -4.03 24.15
C ILE A 247 -3.83 -3.40 25.50
N ASN A 248 -3.81 -2.07 25.59
CA ASN A 248 -3.52 -1.37 26.86
C ASN A 248 -4.54 -1.72 27.95
N GLN A 249 -5.82 -1.83 27.60
CA GLN A 249 -6.87 -2.27 28.53
C GLN A 249 -6.64 -3.72 28.99
N ILE A 250 -6.34 -4.63 28.05
CA ILE A 250 -6.05 -6.04 28.38
C ILE A 250 -4.85 -6.17 29.32
N LEU A 251 -3.79 -5.39 29.10
CA LEU A 251 -2.58 -5.44 29.92
C LEU A 251 -2.83 -4.90 31.34
N GLN A 252 -3.64 -3.85 31.50
CA GLN A 252 -4.01 -3.30 32.81
C GLN A 252 -4.88 -4.25 33.64
N GLU A 253 -5.78 -4.99 32.98
CA GLU A 253 -6.67 -5.98 33.62
C GLU A 253 -5.96 -7.28 33.99
N SER A 254 -4.81 -7.56 33.37
CA SER A 254 -4.13 -8.85 33.50
C SER A 254 -3.28 -8.94 34.76
N SER A 255 -3.62 -9.90 35.62
CA SER A 255 -2.80 -10.28 36.79
C SER A 255 -1.41 -10.84 36.46
N LEU A 256 -1.08 -11.09 35.18
CA LEU A 256 0.27 -11.48 34.76
C LEU A 256 1.26 -10.30 34.77
N PHE A 257 0.79 -9.06 34.82
CA PHE A 257 1.61 -7.85 34.69
C PHE A 257 1.43 -6.84 35.83
N ASN A 258 0.64 -7.18 36.86
CA ASN A 258 0.52 -6.48 38.14
C ASN A 258 1.11 -7.34 39.26
#